data_AF-A0AAU6BVI6-F1
#
_entry.id   AF-A0AAU6BVI6-F1
#
_cell.length_a   1.000
_cell.length_b   1.000
_cell.length_c   1.000
_cell.angle_alpha   90.00
_cell.angle_beta   90.00
_cell.angle_gamma   90.00
#
_symmetry.space_group_name_H-M   'P 1'
#
loop_
_entity.id
_entity.type
_entity.pdbx_description
1 polymer ?
#
loop_
_entity_poly.entity_id
_entity_poly.type
_entity_poly.pdbx_seq_one_letter_code
_entity_poly.pdbx_strand_id
1 'polypeptide(L)'
;MRIARFDYTPSCRLRFMLRGGSPHRASEWADLPGRPLEDQLAEIAQEVGLRGEAAERKRLADQQAREAQQRRWEAAIQEARAVYAHTYRVKHLEEQADAWHRASRLSEYVAAVRDHATSLPPGQERTEIEAWLAFADAHLKHLTESASAPKLPTPQKPSGDDLKPFLGHWSPYGPRSY
;
A
#
# COMPACT_ATOMS: atom_id res chain seq x y z
N MET A 1 36.98 -43.59 64.51
CA MET A 1 35.65 -43.29 63.96
C MET A 1 35.82 -42.13 62.96
N ARG A 2 35.54 -42.32 61.67
CA ARG A 2 35.76 -41.30 60.63
C ARG A 2 34.46 -40.53 60.44
N ILE A 3 34.46 -39.23 60.73
CA ILE A 3 33.30 -38.35 60.51
C ILE A 3 33.13 -38.21 58.98
N ALA A 4 31.91 -38.42 58.49
CA ALA A 4 31.60 -38.24 57.08
C ALA A 4 31.83 -36.77 56.72
N ARG A 5 32.53 -36.51 55.61
CA ARG A 5 32.89 -35.14 55.17
C ARG A 5 31.67 -34.30 54.80
N PHE A 6 30.51 -34.93 54.59
CA PHE A 6 29.26 -34.30 54.20
C PHE A 6 28.10 -34.96 54.98
N ASP A 7 27.15 -34.15 55.46
CA ASP A 7 25.89 -34.62 56.08
C ASP A 7 24.87 -35.11 55.04
N TYR A 8 25.16 -34.89 53.75
CA TYR A 8 24.33 -35.27 52.61
C TYR A 8 25.19 -35.98 51.56
N THR A 9 24.74 -37.16 51.10
CA THR A 9 25.34 -37.87 49.98
C THR A 9 24.65 -37.42 48.68
N PRO A 10 25.33 -36.72 47.76
CA PRO A 10 24.73 -36.31 46.49
C PRO A 10 24.23 -37.53 45.71
N SER A 11 23.04 -37.44 45.16
CA SER A 11 22.45 -38.56 44.42
C SER A 11 23.14 -38.83 43.07
N CYS A 12 23.95 -37.89 42.57
CA CYS A 12 24.64 -37.92 41.27
C CYS A 12 23.72 -38.30 40.09
N ARG A 13 22.45 -37.90 40.17
CA ARG A 13 21.39 -38.24 39.21
C ARG A 13 20.77 -37.01 38.57
N LEU A 14 21.26 -35.81 38.91
CA LEU A 14 20.64 -34.58 38.44
C LEU A 14 21.09 -34.27 37.01
N ARG A 15 20.14 -33.78 36.22
CA ARG A 15 20.33 -33.35 34.83
C ARG A 15 19.68 -31.99 34.65
N PHE A 16 20.42 -31.07 34.06
CA PHE A 16 19.94 -29.76 33.64
C PHE A 16 19.81 -29.73 32.12
N MET A 17 18.66 -29.28 31.61
CA MET A 17 18.42 -29.12 30.17
C MET A 17 18.03 -27.67 29.88
N LEU A 18 18.78 -27.02 28.98
CA LEU A 18 18.46 -25.70 28.49
C LEU A 18 17.81 -25.80 27.11
N ARG A 19 16.53 -25.44 27.04
CA ARG A 19 15.73 -25.42 25.80
C ARG A 19 15.71 -24.02 25.20
N GLY A 20 15.59 -23.95 23.87
CA GLY A 20 15.52 -22.69 23.14
C GLY A 20 16.88 -22.09 22.82
N GLY A 21 16.93 -21.28 21.76
CA GLY A 21 18.17 -20.75 21.19
C GLY A 21 19.06 -21.83 20.57
N SER A 22 20.09 -21.38 19.86
CA SER A 22 21.14 -22.27 19.37
C SER A 22 22.16 -22.51 20.49
N PRO A 23 22.61 -23.76 20.72
CA PRO A 23 23.68 -24.02 21.67
C PRO A 23 24.98 -23.36 21.22
N HIS A 24 25.65 -22.68 22.15
CA HIS A 24 27.03 -22.26 21.98
C HIS A 24 27.99 -23.36 22.40
N ARG A 25 27.66 -24.12 23.45
CA ARG A 25 28.44 -25.28 23.91
C ARG A 25 27.60 -26.55 24.02
N ALA A 26 26.57 -26.52 24.85
CA ALA A 26 25.72 -27.67 25.13
C ALA A 26 24.29 -27.23 25.47
N SER A 27 23.34 -28.16 25.37
CA SER A 27 21.94 -27.96 25.80
C SER A 27 21.55 -28.86 26.98
N GLU A 28 22.49 -29.70 27.44
CA GLU A 28 22.27 -30.67 28.49
C GLU A 28 23.56 -30.84 29.30
N TRP A 29 23.42 -30.87 30.62
CA TRP A 29 24.49 -31.16 31.58
C TRP A 29 23.93 -32.16 32.59
N ALA A 30 24.78 -33.06 33.08
CA ALA A 30 24.42 -34.02 34.09
C ALA A 30 25.58 -34.20 35.08
N ASP A 31 25.27 -34.76 36.24
CA ASP A 31 26.31 -35.19 37.17
C ASP A 31 27.17 -36.28 36.54
N LEU A 32 28.48 -36.07 36.53
CA LEU A 32 29.46 -37.03 36.04
C LEU A 32 30.45 -37.41 37.15
N PRO A 33 31.01 -38.64 37.13
CA PRO A 33 32.09 -39.01 38.04
C PRO A 33 33.27 -38.02 37.92
N GLY A 34 33.56 -37.28 39.00
CA GLY A 34 34.63 -36.28 39.03
C GLY A 34 34.29 -34.91 38.43
N ARG A 35 33.05 -34.69 37.99
CA ARG A 35 32.54 -33.40 37.50
C ARG A 35 31.05 -33.26 37.85
N PRO A 36 30.71 -32.98 39.11
CA PRO A 36 29.32 -32.78 39.52
C PRO A 36 28.75 -31.50 38.90
N LEU A 37 27.42 -31.32 38.90
CA LEU A 37 26.80 -30.14 38.28
C LEU A 37 27.23 -28.81 38.90
N GLU A 38 27.59 -28.77 40.18
CA GLU A 38 28.06 -27.59 40.90
C GLU A 38 29.31 -26.99 40.23
N ASP A 39 30.22 -27.85 39.78
CA ASP A 39 31.45 -27.46 39.05
C ASP A 39 31.14 -26.99 37.62
N GLN A 40 29.96 -27.31 37.10
CA GLN A 40 29.48 -26.93 35.76
C GLN A 40 28.61 -25.66 35.78
N LEU A 41 28.25 -25.13 36.96
CA LEU A 41 27.32 -24.00 37.10
C LEU A 41 27.79 -22.75 36.36
N ALA A 42 29.10 -22.44 36.38
CA ALA A 42 29.63 -21.28 35.66
C ALA A 42 29.45 -21.42 34.14
N GLU A 43 29.61 -22.64 33.60
CA GLU A 43 29.38 -22.94 32.19
C GLU A 43 27.90 -22.82 31.83
N ILE A 44 27.02 -23.39 32.67
CA ILE A 44 25.57 -23.33 32.49
C ILE A 44 25.09 -21.87 32.53
N ALA A 45 25.56 -21.08 33.50
CA ALA A 45 25.21 -19.67 33.62
C ALA A 45 25.68 -18.85 32.41
N GLN A 46 26.89 -19.11 31.92
CA GLN A 46 27.40 -18.47 30.71
C GLN A 46 26.56 -18.82 29.48
N GLU A 47 26.18 -20.09 29.31
CA GLU A 47 25.32 -20.52 28.19
C GLU A 47 23.94 -19.87 28.25
N VAL A 48 23.33 -19.78 29.43
CA VAL A 48 22.05 -19.07 29.63
C VAL A 48 22.18 -17.60 29.23
N GLY A 49 23.25 -16.93 29.64
CA GLY A 49 23.53 -15.54 29.27
C GLY A 49 23.62 -15.35 27.75
N LEU A 50 24.46 -16.14 27.08
CA LEU A 50 24.67 -16.07 25.63
C LEU A 50 23.38 -16.28 24.83
N ARG A 51 22.58 -17.30 25.20
CA ARG A 51 21.30 -17.56 24.54
C ARG A 51 20.26 -16.48 24.83
N GLY A 52 20.24 -15.96 26.06
CA GLY A 52 19.37 -14.85 26.46
C GLY A 52 19.65 -13.60 25.63
N GLU A 53 20.92 -13.21 25.50
CA GLU A 53 21.33 -12.08 24.66
C GLU A 53 20.98 -12.30 23.19
N ALA A 54 21.22 -13.50 22.65
CA ALA A 54 20.86 -13.82 21.27
C ALA A 54 19.35 -13.76 21.03
N ALA A 55 18.56 -14.25 21.99
CA ALA A 55 17.11 -14.17 21.94
C ALA A 55 16.62 -12.72 21.97
N GLU A 56 17.22 -11.87 22.80
CA GLU A 56 16.87 -10.45 22.88
C GLU A 56 17.26 -9.69 21.61
N ARG A 57 18.47 -9.93 21.07
CA ARG A 57 18.88 -9.37 19.77
C ARG A 57 17.90 -9.75 18.67
N LYS A 58 17.48 -11.02 18.62
CA LYS A 58 16.50 -11.49 17.64
C LYS A 58 15.14 -10.81 17.84
N ARG A 59 14.66 -10.70 19.08
CA ARG A 59 13.38 -10.04 19.39
C ARG A 59 13.37 -8.58 18.93
N LEU A 60 14.45 -7.85 19.19
CA LEU A 60 14.60 -6.46 18.77
C LEU A 60 14.71 -6.35 17.24
N ALA A 61 15.48 -7.22 16.59
CA ALA A 61 15.59 -7.25 15.13
C ALA A 61 14.24 -7.56 14.46
N ASP A 62 13.49 -8.53 14.97
CA ASP A 62 12.15 -8.89 14.48
C ASP A 62 11.17 -7.72 14.65
N GLN A 63 11.24 -6.99 15.77
CA GLN A 63 10.44 -5.78 15.99
C GLN A 63 10.80 -4.68 14.99
N GLN A 64 12.09 -4.37 14.83
CA GLN A 64 12.57 -3.36 13.89
C GLN A 64 12.19 -3.71 12.43
N ALA A 65 12.27 -5.00 12.06
CA ALA A 65 11.88 -5.48 10.75
C ALA A 65 10.38 -5.27 10.49
N ARG A 66 9.52 -5.57 11.47
CA ARG A 66 8.07 -5.34 11.37
C ARG A 66 7.74 -3.86 11.22
N GLU A 67 8.36 -3.00 12.02
CA GLU A 67 8.17 -1.55 11.93
C GLU A 67 8.67 -0.99 10.59
N ALA A 68 9.83 -1.45 10.10
CA ALA A 68 10.35 -1.06 8.80
C ALA A 68 9.42 -1.51 7.65
N GLN A 69 8.88 -2.72 7.73
CA GLN A 69 7.93 -3.24 6.76
C GLN A 69 6.62 -2.44 6.78
N GLN A 70 6.13 -2.10 7.98
CA GLN A 70 4.95 -1.25 8.15
C GLN A 70 5.15 0.13 7.52
N ARG A 71 6.29 0.78 7.79
CA ARG A 71 6.61 2.08 7.18
C ARG A 71 6.70 2.02 5.66
N ARG A 72 7.29 0.96 5.10
CA ARG A 72 7.35 0.76 3.64
C ARG A 72 5.96 0.59 3.03
N TRP A 73 5.12 -0.20 3.68
CA TRP A 73 3.73 -0.40 3.26
C TRP A 73 2.93 0.91 3.32
N GLU A 74 3.05 1.67 4.40
CA GLU A 74 2.39 2.98 4.54
C GLU A 74 2.83 3.95 3.44
N ALA A 75 4.14 4.02 3.15
CA ALA A 75 4.67 4.83 2.08
C ALA A 75 4.10 4.43 0.71
N ALA A 76 4.05 3.13 0.41
CA ALA A 76 3.45 2.60 -0.82
C ALA A 76 1.96 2.94 -0.94
N ILE A 77 1.20 2.89 0.16
CA ILE A 77 -0.23 3.28 0.18
C ILE A 77 -0.39 4.78 -0.13
N GLN A 78 0.46 5.64 0.43
CA GLN A 78 0.40 7.08 0.15
C GLN A 78 0.77 7.39 -1.30
N GLU A 79 1.80 6.75 -1.82
CA GLU A 79 2.20 6.88 -3.22
C GLU A 79 1.08 6.41 -4.16
N ALA A 80 0.50 5.23 -3.91
CA ALA A 80 -0.63 4.71 -4.68
C ALA A 80 -1.82 5.67 -4.68
N ARG A 81 -2.15 6.31 -3.55
CA ARG A 81 -3.21 7.32 -3.46
C ARG A 81 -2.89 8.57 -4.27
N ALA A 82 -1.64 9.02 -4.27
CA ALA A 82 -1.21 10.17 -5.06
C ALA A 82 -1.30 9.87 -6.56
N VAL A 83 -0.85 8.69 -6.99
CA VAL A 83 -0.95 8.25 -8.39
C VAL A 83 -2.41 8.07 -8.82
N TYR A 84 -3.26 7.48 -7.97
CA TYR A 84 -4.71 7.39 -8.22
C TYR A 84 -5.33 8.77 -8.40
N ALA A 85 -5.06 9.71 -7.50
CA ALA A 85 -5.60 11.06 -7.59
C ALA A 85 -5.12 11.80 -8.85
N HIS A 86 -3.87 11.58 -9.25
CA HIS A 86 -3.32 12.14 -10.48
C HIS A 86 -4.00 11.55 -11.73
N THR A 87 -4.06 10.23 -11.84
CA THR A 87 -4.69 9.55 -13.00
C THR A 87 -6.18 9.90 -13.14
N TYR A 88 -6.90 10.00 -12.03
CA TYR A 88 -8.29 10.48 -12.00
C TYR A 88 -8.43 11.92 -12.53
N ARG A 89 -7.55 12.82 -12.09
CA ARG A 89 -7.55 14.22 -12.55
C ARG A 89 -7.19 14.35 -14.03
N VAL A 90 -6.21 13.59 -14.50
CA VAL A 90 -5.81 13.58 -15.91
C VAL A 90 -6.97 13.11 -16.79
N LYS A 91 -7.61 12.00 -16.42
CA LYS A 91 -8.77 11.48 -17.16
C LYS A 91 -9.90 12.51 -17.26
N HIS A 92 -10.23 13.17 -16.16
CA HIS A 92 -11.28 14.19 -16.17
C HIS A 92 -10.87 15.47 -16.91
N LEU A 93 -9.59 15.82 -16.91
CA LEU A 93 -9.07 16.93 -17.72
C LEU A 93 -9.23 16.64 -19.21
N GLU A 94 -8.90 15.42 -19.64
CA GLU A 94 -9.10 14.95 -21.01
C GLU A 94 -10.59 14.98 -21.40
N GLU A 95 -11.46 14.47 -20.54
CA GLU A 95 -12.92 14.53 -20.75
C GLU A 95 -13.44 15.97 -20.89
N GLN A 96 -12.95 16.91 -20.07
CA GLN A 96 -13.28 18.33 -20.16
C GLN A 96 -12.77 18.95 -21.47
N ALA A 97 -11.53 18.64 -21.88
CA ALA A 97 -10.94 19.12 -23.11
C ALA A 97 -11.69 18.59 -24.35
N ASP A 98 -12.06 17.31 -24.36
CA ASP A 98 -12.85 16.69 -25.42
C ASP A 98 -14.24 17.31 -25.54
N ALA A 99 -14.90 17.57 -24.40
CA ALA A 99 -16.19 18.24 -24.38
C ALA A 99 -16.10 19.66 -24.94
N TRP A 100 -15.06 20.41 -24.55
CA TRP A 100 -14.80 21.75 -25.08
C TRP A 100 -14.50 21.72 -26.59
N HIS A 101 -13.62 20.84 -27.05
CA HIS A 101 -13.26 20.74 -28.46
C HIS A 101 -14.46 20.37 -29.33
N ARG A 102 -15.33 19.46 -28.83
CA ARG A 102 -16.59 19.12 -29.50
C ARG A 102 -17.52 20.34 -29.62
N ALA A 103 -17.62 21.15 -28.56
CA ALA A 103 -18.41 22.38 -28.56
C ALA A 103 -17.90 23.37 -29.61
N SER A 104 -16.59 23.63 -29.59
CA SER A 104 -15.94 24.54 -30.54
C SER A 104 -16.14 24.08 -31.97
N ARG A 105 -15.87 22.81 -32.29
CA ARG A 105 -16.04 22.26 -33.63
C ARG A 105 -17.49 22.37 -34.13
N LEU A 106 -18.48 22.06 -33.28
CA LEU A 106 -19.88 22.19 -33.66
C LEU A 106 -20.30 23.65 -33.83
N SER A 107 -19.77 24.57 -33.02
CA SER A 107 -20.06 26.00 -33.14
C SER A 107 -19.55 26.58 -34.46
N GLU A 108 -18.35 26.17 -34.90
CA GLU A 108 -17.78 26.55 -36.19
C GLU A 108 -18.61 26.00 -37.36
N TYR A 109 -19.03 24.73 -37.27
CA TYR A 109 -19.87 24.13 -38.30
C TYR A 109 -21.23 24.83 -38.42
N VAL A 110 -21.90 25.11 -37.29
CA VAL A 110 -23.19 25.82 -37.27
C VAL A 110 -23.04 27.25 -37.80
N ALA A 111 -21.93 27.93 -37.49
CA ALA A 111 -21.63 29.25 -38.06
C ALA A 111 -21.49 29.19 -39.59
N ALA A 112 -20.76 28.22 -40.13
CA ALA A 112 -20.61 28.04 -41.57
C ALA A 112 -21.95 27.72 -42.28
N VAL A 113 -22.80 26.90 -41.67
CA VAL A 113 -24.16 26.62 -42.20
C VAL A 113 -25.03 27.87 -42.16
N ARG A 114 -24.92 28.69 -41.12
CA ARG A 114 -25.63 29.96 -41.02
C ARG A 114 -25.21 30.93 -42.12
N ASP A 115 -23.91 31.06 -42.37
CA ASP A 115 -23.39 31.89 -43.46
C ASP A 115 -23.91 31.39 -44.82
N HIS A 116 -23.93 30.07 -45.05
CA HIS A 116 -24.51 29.49 -46.25
C HIS A 116 -26.02 29.82 -46.39
N ALA A 117 -26.80 29.70 -45.31
CA ALA A 117 -28.22 30.03 -45.31
C ALA A 117 -28.49 31.49 -45.70
N THR A 118 -27.62 32.43 -45.27
CA THR A 118 -27.75 33.86 -45.65
C THR A 118 -27.51 34.12 -47.14
N SER A 119 -26.75 33.26 -47.81
CA SER A 119 -26.49 33.36 -49.26
C SER A 119 -27.62 32.81 -50.12
N LEU A 120 -28.55 32.03 -49.54
CA LEU A 120 -29.67 31.43 -50.25
C LEU A 120 -30.84 32.41 -50.43
N PRO A 121 -31.49 32.41 -51.61
CA PRO A 121 -32.70 33.18 -51.82
C PRO A 121 -33.82 32.69 -50.90
N PRO A 122 -34.80 33.55 -50.56
CA PRO A 122 -35.98 33.13 -49.82
C PRO A 122 -36.72 32.00 -50.55
N GLY A 123 -36.95 30.89 -49.86
CA GLY A 123 -37.55 29.69 -50.43
C GLY A 123 -37.62 28.56 -49.41
N GLN A 124 -38.20 27.44 -49.83
CA GLN A 124 -38.40 26.29 -48.96
C GLN A 124 -37.08 25.75 -48.37
N GLU A 125 -36.03 25.67 -49.20
CA GLU A 125 -34.70 25.22 -48.79
C GLU A 125 -34.10 26.08 -47.66
N ARG A 126 -34.24 27.41 -47.75
CA ARG A 126 -33.78 28.32 -46.70
C ARG A 126 -34.55 28.11 -45.39
N THR A 127 -35.88 27.94 -45.46
CA THR A 127 -36.72 27.69 -44.28
C THR A 127 -36.35 26.38 -43.58
N GLU A 128 -36.04 25.32 -44.34
CA GLU A 128 -35.61 24.04 -43.79
C GLU A 128 -34.26 24.14 -43.07
N ILE A 129 -33.30 24.89 -43.64
CA ILE A 129 -32.01 25.16 -43.01
C ILE A 129 -32.16 26.01 -41.75
N GLU A 130 -33.01 27.04 -41.76
CA GLU A 130 -33.28 27.89 -40.59
C GLU A 130 -33.91 27.08 -39.43
N ALA A 131 -34.82 26.14 -39.73
CA ALA A 131 -35.37 25.22 -38.73
C ALA A 131 -34.31 24.28 -38.15
N TRP A 132 -33.40 23.76 -38.99
CA TRP A 132 -32.27 22.96 -38.54
C TRP A 132 -31.29 23.77 -37.67
N LEU A 133 -31.02 25.04 -38.02
CA LEU A 133 -30.18 25.94 -37.23
C LEU A 133 -30.76 26.20 -35.84
N ALA A 134 -32.08 26.38 -35.72
CA ALA A 134 -32.73 26.57 -34.43
C ALA A 134 -32.56 25.34 -33.51
N PHE A 135 -32.67 24.13 -34.06
CA PHE A 135 -32.35 22.90 -33.33
C PHE A 135 -30.87 22.86 -32.91
N ALA A 136 -29.96 23.18 -33.83
CA ALA A 136 -28.52 23.13 -33.59
C ALA A 136 -28.08 24.14 -32.51
N ASP A 137 -28.66 25.35 -32.49
CA ASP A 137 -28.40 26.36 -31.46
C ASP A 137 -28.86 25.91 -30.08
N ALA A 138 -30.04 25.27 -29.97
CA ALA A 138 -30.52 24.70 -28.71
C ALA A 138 -29.60 23.59 -28.18
N HIS A 139 -29.09 22.73 -29.08
CA HIS A 139 -28.14 21.68 -28.72
C HIS A 139 -26.78 22.25 -28.28
N LEU A 140 -26.25 23.24 -29.02
CA LEU A 140 -25.00 23.92 -28.71
C LEU A 140 -25.03 24.64 -27.37
N LYS A 141 -26.16 25.25 -27.01
CA LYS A 141 -26.33 25.89 -25.70
C LYS A 141 -26.10 24.91 -24.55
N HIS A 142 -26.77 23.75 -24.58
CA HIS A 142 -26.62 22.71 -23.56
C HIS A 142 -25.18 22.18 -23.49
N LEU A 143 -24.55 21.98 -24.66
CA LEU A 143 -23.19 21.45 -24.74
C LEU A 143 -22.14 22.46 -24.21
N THR A 144 -22.32 23.75 -24.53
CA THR A 144 -21.44 24.83 -24.07
C THR A 144 -21.58 25.10 -22.57
N GLU A 145 -22.81 25.02 -22.02
CA GLU A 145 -23.06 25.13 -20.58
C GLU A 145 -22.32 24.03 -19.80
N SER A 146 -22.28 22.79 -20.33
CA SER A 146 -21.53 21.68 -19.75
C SER A 146 -20.01 21.89 -19.81
N ALA A 147 -19.51 22.49 -20.91
CA ALA A 147 -18.07 22.71 -21.12
C ALA A 147 -17.49 23.95 -20.43
N SER A 148 -18.32 24.95 -20.11
CA SER A 148 -17.87 26.29 -19.65
C SER A 148 -17.40 26.34 -18.18
N ALA A 149 -17.70 25.31 -17.38
CA ALA A 149 -17.34 25.27 -15.95
C ALA A 149 -16.26 24.22 -15.66
N PRO A 150 -14.97 24.49 -15.94
CA PRO A 150 -13.90 23.61 -15.54
C PRO A 150 -13.87 23.52 -14.01
N LYS A 151 -14.19 22.35 -13.48
CA LYS A 151 -14.09 22.05 -12.05
C LYS A 151 -12.90 21.15 -11.84
N LEU A 152 -12.07 21.47 -10.85
CA LEU A 152 -11.05 20.54 -10.40
C LEU A 152 -11.76 19.31 -9.79
N PRO A 153 -11.65 18.13 -10.41
CA PRO A 153 -12.35 16.95 -9.93
C PRO A 153 -11.65 16.51 -8.63
N THR A 154 -12.44 16.37 -7.57
CA THR A 154 -11.95 15.85 -6.30
C THR A 154 -12.21 14.35 -6.28
N PRO A 155 -11.18 13.50 -6.36
CA PRO A 155 -11.36 12.06 -6.30
C PRO A 155 -12.03 11.70 -4.98
N GLN A 156 -13.02 10.80 -5.04
CA GLN A 156 -13.55 10.18 -3.84
C GLN A 156 -12.45 9.36 -3.15
N LYS A 157 -12.62 9.10 -1.85
CA LYS A 157 -11.66 8.29 -1.10
C LYS A 157 -11.57 6.90 -1.77
N PRO A 158 -10.39 6.50 -2.30
CA PRO A 158 -10.27 5.25 -3.03
C PRO A 158 -10.48 4.06 -2.09
N SER A 159 -11.17 3.04 -2.60
CA SER A 159 -11.27 1.74 -1.93
C SER A 159 -9.93 0.98 -2.03
N GLY A 160 -9.80 -0.11 -1.27
CA GLY A 160 -8.62 -0.96 -1.37
C GLY A 160 -8.44 -1.55 -2.77
N ASP A 161 -9.55 -1.83 -3.47
CA ASP A 161 -9.53 -2.39 -4.82
C ASP A 161 -9.08 -1.37 -5.88
N ASP A 162 -9.46 -0.10 -5.71
CA ASP A 162 -9.04 1.00 -6.60
C ASP A 162 -7.53 1.24 -6.55
N LEU A 163 -6.89 0.93 -5.40
CA LEU A 163 -5.45 1.12 -5.21
C LEU A 163 -4.61 -0.07 -5.72
N LYS A 164 -5.21 -1.25 -5.91
CA LYS A 164 -4.48 -2.47 -6.33
C LYS A 164 -3.58 -2.27 -7.55
N PRO A 165 -4.01 -1.57 -8.64
CA PRO A 165 -3.16 -1.37 -9.81
C PRO A 165 -1.88 -0.57 -9.52
N PHE A 166 -1.88 0.23 -8.46
CA PHE A 166 -0.78 1.15 -8.11
C PHE A 166 0.10 0.62 -6.97
N LEU A 167 -0.27 -0.50 -6.34
CA LEU A 167 0.43 -1.06 -5.17
C LEU A 167 1.47 -2.13 -5.52
N GLY A 168 1.55 -2.57 -6.79
CA GLY A 168 2.51 -3.58 -7.23
C GLY A 168 2.35 -4.90 -6.46
N HIS A 169 3.33 -5.23 -5.61
CA HIS A 169 3.35 -6.44 -4.79
C HIS A 169 2.74 -6.25 -3.38
N TRP A 170 2.37 -5.02 -3.01
CA TRP A 170 1.79 -4.73 -1.70
C TRP A 170 0.29 -5.01 -1.67
N SER A 171 -0.19 -5.58 -0.57
CA SER A 171 -1.62 -5.71 -0.30
C SER A 171 -2.21 -4.36 0.15
N PRO A 172 -3.41 -3.98 -0.32
CA PRO A 172 -4.10 -2.78 0.18
C PRO A 172 -4.53 -2.89 1.65
N TYR A 173 -4.55 -4.10 2.21
CA TYR A 173 -5.06 -4.39 3.56
C TYR A 173 -3.96 -4.61 4.61
N GLY A 174 -2.68 -4.62 4.21
CA GLY A 174 -1.59 -4.70 5.17
C GLY A 174 -0.21 -5.02 4.56
N PRO A 175 0.83 -5.01 5.39
CA PRO A 175 2.23 -5.18 4.97
C PRO A 175 2.59 -6.60 4.50
N ARG A 176 1.65 -7.55 4.49
CA ARG A 176 1.90 -8.88 3.92
C ARG A 176 1.78 -8.79 2.40
N SER A 177 2.87 -9.04 1.68
CA SER A 177 2.77 -9.36 0.25
C SER A 177 2.08 -10.72 0.11
N TYR A 178 1.32 -10.90 -0.97
CA TYR A 178 1.06 -12.26 -1.47
C TYR A 178 2.33 -12.83 -2.10
#